data_AF-C5BLF6-F1
#
_entry.id   AF-C5BLF6-F1
#
_cell.length_a   1.000
_cell.length_b   1.000
_cell.length_c   1.000
_cell.angle_alpha   90.00
_cell.angle_beta   90.00
_cell.angle_gamma   90.00
#
_symmetry.space_group_name_H-M   'P 1'
#
loop_
_entity.id
_entity.type
_entity.pdbx_description
1 polymer ?
#
loop_
_entity_poly.entity_id
_entity_poly.type
_entity_poly.pdbx_seq_one_letter_code
_entity_poly.pdbx_strand_id
1 'polypeptide(L)'
;MARITVEDCLDHVDNRFELVIVGTKRARQLAVQGKTPMVPEENDKPTVIALREIEEGFIDASILDEKDEPQDTLIMGDADHSLDLGMHNSPEA
;
A
#
# COMPACT_ATOMS: atom_id res chain seq x y z
N MET A 1 -16.10 3.42 -8.55
CA MET A 1 -15.39 2.15 -8.35
C MET A 1 -15.15 1.57 -9.72
N ALA A 2 -13.90 1.56 -10.16
CA ALA A 2 -13.52 0.92 -11.41
C ALA A 2 -13.92 -0.55 -11.38
N ARG A 3 -14.55 -1.04 -12.46
CA ARG A 3 -14.81 -2.46 -12.63
C ARG A 3 -13.62 -3.05 -13.36
N ILE A 4 -12.72 -3.66 -12.60
CA ILE A 4 -11.61 -4.45 -13.14
C ILE A 4 -12.01 -5.93 -13.14
N THR A 5 -11.71 -6.64 -14.21
CA THR A 5 -11.90 -8.10 -14.26
C THR A 5 -10.56 -8.82 -14.12
N VAL A 6 -10.62 -10.10 -13.74
CA VAL A 6 -9.41 -10.91 -13.64
C VAL A 6 -8.82 -11.13 -15.03
N GLU A 7 -9.68 -11.26 -16.02
CA GLU A 7 -9.34 -11.47 -17.42
C GLU A 7 -8.48 -10.33 -17.97
N ASP A 8 -8.83 -9.08 -17.68
CA ASP A 8 -8.05 -7.90 -18.13
C ASP A 8 -6.62 -7.89 -17.54
N CYS A 9 -6.44 -8.46 -16.35
CA CYS A 9 -5.11 -8.54 -15.72
C CYS A 9 -4.26 -9.70 -16.25
N LEU A 10 -4.87 -10.77 -16.78
CA LEU A 10 -4.17 -12.00 -17.18
C LEU A 10 -3.36 -11.85 -18.47
N ASP A 11 -3.53 -10.76 -19.21
CA ASP A 11 -2.71 -10.47 -20.40
C ASP A 11 -1.27 -10.08 -20.03
N HIS A 12 -1.01 -9.70 -18.76
CA HIS A 12 0.28 -9.21 -18.27
C HIS A 12 0.93 -10.10 -17.19
N VAL A 13 0.32 -11.24 -16.85
CA VAL A 13 0.84 -12.23 -15.88
C VAL A 13 0.50 -13.64 -16.32
N ASP A 14 1.36 -14.61 -15.99
CA ASP A 14 1.27 -15.98 -16.49
C ASP A 14 0.02 -16.72 -16.01
N ASN A 15 -0.45 -16.40 -14.80
CA ASN A 15 -1.57 -17.09 -14.18
C ASN A 15 -2.18 -16.31 -13.00
N ARG A 16 -3.33 -16.81 -12.50
CA ARG A 16 -4.07 -16.18 -11.39
C ARG A 16 -3.31 -16.15 -10.06
N PHE A 17 -2.39 -17.08 -9.80
CA PHE A 17 -1.59 -17.03 -8.58
C PHE A 17 -0.53 -15.95 -8.66
N GLU A 18 0.13 -15.82 -9.81
CA GLU A 18 1.06 -14.73 -10.07
C GLU A 18 0.36 -13.37 -9.98
N LEU A 19 -0.84 -13.22 -10.56
CA LEU A 19 -1.66 -12.01 -10.41
C LEU A 19 -1.83 -11.60 -8.93
N VAL A 20 -2.14 -12.57 -8.07
CA VAL A 20 -2.33 -12.33 -6.64
C VAL A 20 -1.02 -11.85 -5.99
N ILE A 21 0.12 -12.46 -6.33
CA ILE A 21 1.42 -12.12 -5.76
C ILE A 21 1.88 -10.74 -6.25
N VAL A 22 1.84 -10.49 -7.57
CA VAL A 22 2.19 -9.22 -8.21
C VAL A 22 1.31 -8.09 -7.69
N GLY A 23 -0.01 -8.28 -7.71
CA GLY A 23 -0.98 -7.29 -7.21
C GLY A 23 -0.79 -7.00 -5.72
N THR A 24 -0.50 -8.02 -4.90
CA THR A 24 -0.22 -7.82 -3.46
C THR A 24 1.08 -7.04 -3.24
N LYS A 25 2.15 -7.40 -3.95
CA LYS A 25 3.44 -6.71 -3.82
C LYS A 25 3.29 -5.25 -4.22
N ARG A 26 2.70 -4.99 -5.39
CA ARG A 26 2.46 -3.62 -5.86
C ARG A 26 1.57 -2.81 -4.92
N ALA A 27 0.46 -3.39 -4.45
CA ALA A 27 -0.42 -2.70 -3.50
C ALA A 27 0.30 -2.32 -2.20
N ARG A 28 1.26 -3.14 -1.72
CA ARG A 28 2.11 -2.79 -0.57
C ARG A 28 3.10 -1.68 -0.89
N GLN A 29 3.68 -1.67 -2.09
CA GLN A 29 4.55 -0.56 -2.52
C GLN A 29 3.79 0.77 -2.53
N LEU A 30 2.54 0.77 -2.98
CA LEU A 30 1.68 1.95 -2.95
C LEU A 30 1.31 2.34 -1.51
N ALA A 31 0.88 1.38 -0.68
CA ALA A 31 0.36 1.65 0.66
C ALA A 31 1.42 1.98 1.71
N VAL A 32 2.58 1.32 1.67
CA VAL A 32 3.62 1.37 2.72
C VAL A 32 4.86 2.10 2.22
N GLN A 33 5.26 1.86 0.97
CA GLN A 33 6.45 2.50 0.40
C GLN A 33 6.14 3.87 -0.21
N GLY A 34 4.86 4.25 -0.33
CA GLY A 34 4.46 5.52 -0.92
C GLY A 34 4.92 5.67 -2.38
N LYS A 35 5.13 4.55 -3.10
CA LYS A 35 5.47 4.61 -4.52
C LYS A 35 4.35 5.32 -5.27
N THR A 36 4.72 6.14 -6.25
CA THR A 36 3.75 6.90 -7.04
C THR A 36 2.94 5.96 -7.95
N PRO A 37 1.59 6.07 -7.94
CA PRO A 37 0.73 5.41 -8.92
C PRO A 37 1.01 5.88 -10.34
N MET A 38 0.97 4.97 -11.31
CA MET A 38 1.06 5.27 -12.74
C MET A 38 -0.32 5.47 -13.39
N VAL A 39 -1.39 5.12 -12.67
CA VAL A 39 -2.78 5.35 -13.06
C VAL A 39 -3.47 6.33 -12.10
N PRO A 40 -4.51 7.05 -12.54
CA PRO A 40 -5.25 7.97 -11.66
C PRO A 40 -5.88 7.25 -10.47
N GLU A 41 -5.63 7.75 -9.26
CA GLU A 41 -6.07 7.08 -8.03
C GLU A 41 -7.61 7.02 -7.89
N GLU A 42 -8.37 8.00 -8.39
CA GLU A 42 -9.85 8.02 -8.35
C GLU A 42 -10.49 7.70 -6.97
N ASN A 43 -9.75 7.90 -5.86
CA ASN A 43 -10.09 7.46 -4.49
C ASN A 43 -10.24 5.92 -4.34
N ASP A 44 -9.64 5.17 -5.25
CA ASP A 44 -9.54 3.72 -5.20
C ASP A 44 -8.53 3.28 -4.13
N LYS A 45 -8.72 2.06 -3.63
CA LYS A 45 -7.76 1.45 -2.68
C LYS A 45 -6.47 1.09 -3.41
N PRO A 46 -5.31 1.04 -2.72
CA PRO A 46 -4.04 0.62 -3.31
C PRO A 46 -4.10 -0.71 -4.08
N THR A 47 -4.92 -1.66 -3.63
CA THR A 47 -5.14 -2.93 -4.35
C THR A 47 -5.80 -2.74 -5.71
N VAL A 48 -6.78 -1.84 -5.81
CA VAL A 48 -7.47 -1.57 -7.08
C VAL A 48 -6.56 -0.79 -8.02
N ILE A 49 -5.82 0.19 -7.50
CA ILE A 49 -4.79 0.92 -8.27
C ILE A 49 -3.76 -0.05 -8.82
N ALA A 50 -3.23 -0.96 -7.99
CA ALA A 50 -2.27 -1.97 -8.42
C ALA A 50 -2.82 -2.89 -9.53
N LEU A 51 -4.07 -3.34 -9.43
CA LEU A 51 -4.68 -4.17 -10.48
C LEU A 51 -4.86 -3.37 -11.79
N ARG A 52 -5.26 -2.09 -11.72
CA ARG A 52 -5.36 -1.21 -12.90
C ARG A 52 -4.01 -0.96 -13.55
N GLU A 53 -2.95 -0.81 -12.76
CA GLU A 53 -1.58 -0.73 -13.30
C GLU A 53 -1.15 -2.02 -13.99
N ILE A 54 -1.62 -3.19 -13.53
CA ILE A 54 -1.36 -4.48 -14.19
C ILE A 54 -2.18 -4.60 -15.48
N GLU A 55 -3.45 -4.21 -15.48
CA GLU A 55 -4.31 -4.17 -16.67
C GLU A 55 -3.72 -3.28 -17.78
N GLU A 56 -3.18 -2.11 -17.43
CA GLU A 56 -2.57 -1.16 -18.38
C GLU A 56 -1.12 -1.54 -18.77
N GLY A 57 -0.58 -2.64 -18.23
CA GLY A 57 0.78 -3.12 -18.53
C GLY A 57 1.91 -2.28 -17.92
N PHE A 58 1.60 -1.41 -16.94
CA PHE A 58 2.61 -0.66 -16.20
C PHE A 58 3.34 -1.51 -15.16
N ILE A 59 2.70 -2.58 -14.67
CA ILE A 59 3.26 -3.52 -13.70
C ILE A 59 3.04 -4.95 -14.20
N ASP A 60 4.11 -5.74 -14.22
CA ASP A 60 4.10 -7.15 -14.59
C ASP A 60 4.85 -7.99 -13.53
N ALA A 61 5.10 -9.27 -13.83
CA ALA A 61 5.80 -10.19 -12.95
C ALA A 61 7.24 -9.73 -12.57
N SER A 62 7.87 -8.82 -13.33
CA SER A 62 9.23 -8.36 -13.05
C SER A 62 9.35 -7.62 -11.71
N ILE A 63 8.26 -7.04 -11.21
CA ILE A 63 8.23 -6.44 -9.88
C ILE A 63 8.60 -7.44 -8.78
N LEU A 64 8.39 -8.74 -9.00
CA LEU A 64 8.71 -9.78 -8.01
C LEU A 64 10.22 -9.91 -7.78
N ASP A 65 11.03 -9.61 -8.80
CA ASP A 65 12.50 -9.66 -8.73
C ASP A 65 13.10 -8.40 -8.09
N GLU A 66 12.33 -7.30 -8.00
CA GLU A 66 12.75 -6.11 -7.27
C GLU A 66 12.99 -6.45 -5.78
N LYS A 67 14.18 -6.16 -5.27
CA LYS A 67 14.41 -6.21 -3.83
C LYS A 67 13.66 -5.06 -3.18
N ASP A 68 12.85 -5.34 -2.18
CA ASP A 68 12.33 -4.30 -1.31
C ASP A 68 13.55 -3.58 -0.71
N GLU A 69 13.74 -2.30 -1.04
CA GLU A 69 14.76 -1.51 -0.37
C GLU A 69 14.42 -1.56 1.12
N PRO A 70 15.38 -1.92 1.99
CA PRO A 70 15.15 -1.91 3.41
C PRO A 70 14.68 -0.50 3.73
N GLN A 71 13.41 -0.38 4.11
CA GLN A 71 12.94 0.83 4.71
C GLN A 71 13.67 0.86 6.03
N ASP A 72 14.78 1.60 6.06
CA ASP A 72 15.33 2.20 7.25
C ASP A 72 14.20 3.07 7.80
N THR A 73 13.20 2.39 8.37
CA THR A 73 12.22 2.95 9.24
C THR A 73 13.09 3.50 10.33
N LEU A 74 13.37 4.78 10.23
CA LEU A 74 13.80 5.60 11.33
C LEU A 74 12.70 5.43 12.38
N ILE A 75 12.80 4.34 13.14
CA ILE A 75 12.18 4.23 14.45
C ILE A 75 12.97 5.23 15.27
N MET A 76 12.67 6.52 15.08
CA MET A 76 13.01 7.55 16.03
C MET A 76 12.21 7.18 17.28
N GLY A 77 12.90 6.45 18.15
CA GLY A 77 12.45 6.18 19.49
C GLY A 77 12.45 7.49 20.26
N ASP A 78 11.31 8.17 20.25
CA ASP A 78 10.97 9.20 21.23
C ASP A 78 9.85 8.59 22.08
N ALA A 79 10.20 7.80 23.09
CA ALA A 79 10.48 8.30 24.43
C ALA A 79 9.27 9.02 25.02
N ASP A 80 8.56 8.30 25.89
CA ASP A 80 7.93 8.88 27.06
C ASP A 80 6.82 9.92 26.82
N HIS A 81 5.64 9.45 26.38
CA HIS A 81 4.40 10.11 26.77
C HIS A 81 3.84 9.46 28.04
N SER A 82 4.60 9.51 29.13
CA SER A 82 4.02 9.57 30.47
C SER A 82 3.35 10.93 30.63
N LEU A 83 2.16 11.08 30.07
CA LEU A 83 1.31 12.23 30.37
C LEU A 83 0.77 12.04 31.79
N ASP A 84 1.54 12.62 32.70
CA ASP A 84 1.28 12.91 34.10
C ASP A 84 -0.22 13.12 34.38
N LEU A 85 -0.78 12.24 35.21
CA LEU A 85 -2.14 12.29 35.74
C LEU A 85 -2.24 13.43 36.78
N GLY A 86 -2.05 14.67 36.33
CA GLY A 86 -2.24 15.85 37.12
C GLY A 86 -3.43 16.64 36.58
N MET A 87 -4.52 16.70 37.34
CA MET A 87 -5.41 17.87 37.47
C MET A 87 -6.58 17.48 38.38
N HIS A 88 -6.50 17.90 39.65
CA HIS A 88 -7.33 18.99 40.17
C HIS A 88 -8.82 18.68 40.12
N ASN A 89 -9.28 17.84 41.05
CA ASN A 89 -10.68 17.88 41.44
C ASN A 89 -10.83 18.91 42.56
N SER A 90 -10.99 20.18 42.17
CA SER A 90 -11.51 21.21 43.06
C SER A 90 -13.03 21.23 42.93
N PRO A 91 -13.80 20.83 43.96
CA PRO A 91 -15.23 21.06 43.96
C PRO A 91 -15.45 22.53 44.32
N GLU A 92 -15.77 23.33 43.31
CA GLU A 92 -16.16 24.72 43.50
C GLU A 92 -17.69 24.85 43.43
N ALA A 93 -18.24 25.42 44.50
CA ALA A 93 -19.64 25.77 44.81
C ALA A 93 -20.58 24.63 45.26
#